data_AF-A0A7Y4TFT0-F1
#
_entry.id   AF-A0A7Y4TFT0-F1
#
_cell.length_a   1.000
_cell.length_b   1.000
_cell.length_c   1.000
_cell.angle_alpha   90.00
_cell.angle_beta   90.00
_cell.angle_gamma   90.00
#
_symmetry.space_group_name_H-M   'P 1'
#
loop_
_entity.id
_entity.type
_entity.pdbx_description
1 polymer ?
#
loop_
_entity_poly.entity_id
_entity_poly.type
_entity_poly.pdbx_seq_one_letter_code
_entity_poly.pdbx_strand_id
1 'polypeptide(L)' 'MDQHDTFGLGRDLPMSTGNLNDGLIAFSGGAMVVLRVPYPMGFYAKGFDGRIDDAAAGWKGRGLWAANGDRTP' A
#
# COMPACT_ATOMS: atom_id res chain seq x y z
N MET A 1 -2.65 7.44 -5.12
CA MET A 1 -3.26 8.29 -4.07
C MET A 1 -4.18 7.42 -3.24
N ASP A 2 -4.09 7.44 -1.92
CA ASP A 2 -5.08 6.80 -1.03
C ASP A 2 -6.15 7.84 -0.64
N GLN A 3 -7.17 7.96 -1.48
CA GLN A 3 -8.22 8.99 -1.36
C GLN A 3 -9.16 8.74 -0.16
N HIS A 4 -9.29 7.50 0.28
CA HIS A 4 -10.30 7.08 1.26
C HIS A 4 -9.69 6.60 2.58
N ASP A 5 -8.40 6.84 2.80
CA ASP A 5 -7.68 6.35 3.98
C ASP A 5 -7.72 4.82 4.09
N THR A 6 -7.72 4.08 2.99
CA THR A 6 -7.83 2.61 3.05
C THR A 6 -6.64 1.98 3.80
N PHE A 7 -5.47 2.62 3.74
CA PHE A 7 -4.26 2.18 4.42
C PHE A 7 -4.18 2.61 5.90
N GLY A 8 -5.11 3.44 6.38
CA GLY A 8 -5.16 3.91 7.77
C GLY A 8 -4.05 4.88 8.15
N LEU A 9 -3.41 5.50 7.15
CA LEU A 9 -2.30 6.44 7.32
C LEU A 9 -2.75 7.91 7.24
N GLY A 10 -3.98 8.17 6.79
CA GLY A 10 -4.53 9.49 6.47
C GLY A 10 -5.31 9.51 5.15
N ARG A 11 -6.29 10.43 5.05
CA ARG A 11 -7.05 10.69 3.83
C ARG A 11 -6.18 11.43 2.81
N ASP A 12 -6.39 11.13 1.53
CA ASP A 12 -5.74 11.83 0.41
C ASP A 12 -4.22 11.80 0.49
N LEU A 13 -3.68 10.62 0.83
CA LEU A 13 -2.23 10.44 0.92
C LEU A 13 -1.61 10.14 -0.44
N PRO A 14 -0.56 10.88 -0.86
CA PRO A 14 0.27 10.51 -1.98
C PRO A 14 0.93 9.16 -1.74
N MET A 15 0.85 8.30 -2.74
CA MET A 15 1.26 6.90 -2.67
C MET A 15 1.95 6.53 -3.97
N SER A 16 3.06 5.82 -3.86
CA SER A 16 3.86 5.34 -4.98
C SER A 16 4.08 3.83 -4.88
N THR A 17 4.07 3.16 -6.03
CA THR A 17 4.50 1.78 -6.15
C THR A 17 6.02 1.74 -6.08
N GLY A 18 6.56 1.34 -4.92
CA GLY A 18 7.99 1.26 -4.65
C GLY A 18 8.64 0.09 -5.41
N ASN A 19 8.90 0.28 -6.69
CA ASN A 19 9.58 -0.71 -7.51
C ASN A 19 10.96 -1.05 -6.89
N LEU A 20 11.29 -2.34 -6.74
CA LEU A 20 12.48 -2.85 -6.02
C LEU A 20 12.59 -2.51 -4.52
N ASN A 21 11.54 -1.98 -3.90
CA ASN A 21 11.56 -1.68 -2.47
C ASN A 21 10.80 -2.71 -1.61
N ASP A 22 10.36 -3.82 -2.20
CA ASP A 22 9.53 -4.85 -1.55
C ASP A 22 8.26 -4.26 -0.89
N GLY A 23 7.65 -3.23 -1.50
CA GLY A 23 6.49 -2.59 -0.89
C GLY A 23 5.90 -1.39 -1.61
N LEU A 24 4.99 -0.73 -0.90
CA LEU A 24 4.39 0.55 -1.26
C LEU A 24 5.05 1.68 -0.47
N ILE A 25 5.11 2.88 -1.05
CA ILE A 25 5.67 4.06 -0.40
C ILE A 25 4.56 5.08 -0.22
N ALA A 26 4.29 5.46 1.03
CA ALA A 26 3.29 6.45 1.41
C ALA A 26 3.99 7.74 1.88
N PHE A 27 3.50 8.91 1.47
CA PHE A 27 3.99 10.18 2.01
C PHE A 27 3.15 10.63 3.20
N SER A 28 3.49 10.18 4.41
CA SER A 28 2.74 10.49 5.64
C SER A 28 3.59 11.33 6.60
N GLY A 29 2.97 12.31 7.25
CA GLY A 29 3.63 13.14 8.27
C GLY A 29 4.87 13.90 7.78
N GLY A 30 4.95 14.23 6.49
CA GLY A 30 6.10 14.93 5.89
C GLY A 30 7.28 14.02 5.51
N ALA A 31 7.14 12.69 5.61
CA ALA A 31 8.18 11.73 5.27
C ALA A 31 7.66 10.63 4.34
N MET A 32 8.58 10.03 3.56
CA MET A 32 8.30 8.83 2.78
C MET A 32 8.43 7.60 3.69
N VAL A 33 7.33 6.87 3.86
CA VAL A 33 7.23 5.66 4.68
C VAL A 33 7.09 4.46 3.76
N VAL A 34 7.92 3.43 3.96
CA VAL A 34 7.85 2.18 3.20
C VAL A 34 6.97 1.17 3.93
N LEU A 35 5.86 0.81 3.31
CA LEU A 35 5.00 -0.30 3.69
C LEU A 35 5.56 -1.59 3.07
N ARG A 36 6.48 -2.23 3.79
CA ARG A 36 7.19 -3.42 3.32
C ARG A 36 6.32 -4.67 3.45
N VAL A 37 6.24 -5.43 2.37
CA VAL A 37 5.70 -6.80 2.34
C VAL A 37 6.86 -7.75 2.57
N PRO A 38 6.93 -8.45 3.71
CA PRO A 38 8.09 -9.29 4.04
C PRO A 38 8.17 -10.58 3.24
N TYR A 39 7.05 -11.03 2.65
CA TYR A 39 6.97 -12.25 1.87
C TYR A 39 5.81 -12.19 0.86
N PRO A 40 5.96 -12.73 -0.38
CA PRO A 40 7.19 -13.30 -0.94
C PRO A 40 8.28 -12.25 -1.18
N MET A 41 9.55 -12.64 -1.04
CA MET A 41 10.69 -11.76 -1.33
C MET A 41 10.73 -11.41 -2.82
N GLY A 42 11.19 -10.19 -3.16
CA GLY A 42 11.16 -9.70 -4.54
C GLY A 42 9.80 -9.16 -4.93
N PHE A 43 9.13 -8.47 -4.01
CA PHE A 43 7.80 -7.91 -4.27
C PHE A 43 7.92 -6.62 -5.11
N TYR A 44 7.49 -6.69 -6.37
CA TYR A 44 7.45 -5.54 -7.26
C TYR A 44 6.02 -5.01 -7.38
N ALA A 45 5.70 -3.98 -6.60
CA ALA A 45 4.39 -3.32 -6.68
C ALA A 45 4.16 -2.72 -8.08
N LYS A 46 3.02 -3.06 -8.71
CA LYS A 46 2.58 -2.55 -10.02
C LYS A 46 1.27 -1.77 -9.99
N GLY A 47 0.58 -1.83 -8.86
CA GLY A 47 -0.66 -1.12 -8.60
C GLY A 47 -1.16 -1.54 -7.22
N PHE A 48 -2.09 -0.78 -6.68
CA PHE A 48 -2.74 -1.11 -5.42
C PHE A 48 -4.20 -0.67 -5.46
N ASP A 49 -5.03 -1.40 -4.74
CA ASP A 49 -6.44 -1.12 -4.54
C ASP A 49 -6.83 -1.39 -3.09
N GLY A 50 -7.91 -0.74 -2.67
CA GLY A 50 -8.36 -0.76 -1.29
C GLY A 50 -9.87 -0.84 -1.19
N ARG A 51 -10.36 -1.59 -0.19
CA ARG A 51 -11.78 -1.65 0.16
C ARG A 51 -11.96 -1.36 1.65
N ILE A 52 -13.03 -0.66 1.99
CA ILE A 52 -13.45 -0.42 3.37
C ILE A 52 -14.83 -1.05 3.52
N ASP A 53 -14.88 -2.17 4.24
CA ASP A 53 -16.10 -2.92 4.56
C ASP A 53 -16.79 -2.34 5.81
N ASP A 54 -16.01 -1.90 6.80
CA ASP A 54 -16.49 -1.16 7.99
C ASP A 54 -15.40 -0.20 8.49
N ALA A 55 -15.66 1.11 8.40
CA ALA A 55 -14.73 2.14 8.84
C ALA A 55 -14.51 2.14 10.37
N ALA A 56 -15.49 1.68 11.15
CA ALA A 56 -15.43 1.63 12.61
C ALA A 56 -14.71 0.36 13.13
N ALA A 57 -14.58 -0.69 12.31
CA ALA A 57 -13.89 -1.93 12.67
C ALA A 57 -12.35 -1.82 12.62
N GLY A 58 -11.80 -0.62 12.43
CA GLY A 58 -10.36 -0.37 12.36
C GLY A 58 -9.71 -1.09 11.18
N TRP A 59 -8.55 -1.71 11.39
CA TRP A 59 -7.81 -2.40 10.32
C TRP A 59 -8.51 -3.66 9.80
N LYS A 60 -9.39 -4.27 10.60
CA LYS A 60 -10.10 -5.50 10.21
C LYS A 60 -11.24 -5.25 9.22
N GLY A 61 -11.79 -4.05 9.21
CA GLY A 61 -12.81 -3.63 8.25
C GLY A 61 -12.23 -3.09 6.95
N ARG A 62 -10.92 -3.25 6.72
CA ARG A 62 -10.20 -2.72 5.56
C ARG A 62 -9.50 -3.87 4.85
N GLY A 63 -9.66 -3.90 3.54
CA GLY A 63 -8.99 -4.83 2.66
C GLY A 63 -8.00 -4.08 1.79
N LEU A 64 -6.82 -4.65 1.62
CA LEU A 64 -5.77 -4.08 0.80
C LEU A 64 -5.20 -5.12 -0.15
N TRP A 65 -5.09 -4.74 -1.42
CA TRP A 65 -4.49 -5.57 -2.46
C TRP A 65 -3.47 -4.77 -3.24
N ALA A 66 -2.42 -5.46 -3.66
CA ALA A 66 -1.44 -4.89 -4.56
C ALA A 66 -1.03 -5.95 -5.58
N ALA A 67 -0.88 -5.52 -6.83
CA ALA A 67 -0.39 -6.38 -7.88
C ALA A 67 1.13 -6.50 -7.76
N ASN A 68 1.63 -7.74 -7.64
CA ASN A 68 3.05 -8.05 -7.83
C ASN A 68 3.31 -8.34 -9.31
N GLY A 69 4.39 -7.79 -9.86
CA GLY A 69 4.87 -8.14 -11.18
C GLY A 69 6.15 -8.96 -11.11
N ASP A 70 6.19 -10.11 -11.79
CA ASP A 70 7.45 -10.84 -11.94
C ASP A 70 8.36 -10.13 -12.95
N ARG A 71 9.66 -10.10 -12.64
CA ARG A 71 10.70 -9.71 -13.58
C ARG A 71 11.60 -10.91 -13.81
N THR A 72 11.12 -11.83 -14.63
CA THR A 72 11.97 -12.83 -15.28
C THR A 72 12.82 -12.11 -16.35
N PRO A 73 14.11 -12.45 -16.51
CA PRO A 73 14.94 -11.92 -17.60
C PRO A 73 14.29 -12.13 -18.98
#